data_AF-A0A1V5Y0J0-F1
#
_entry.id   AF-A0A1V5Y0J0-F1
#
_cell.length_a   1.000
_cell.length_b   1.000
_cell.length_c   1.000
_cell.angle_alpha   90.00
_cell.angle_beta   90.00
_cell.angle_gamma   90.00
#
_symmetry.space_group_name_H-M   'P 1'
#
loop_
_entity.id
_entity.type
_entity.pdbx_description
1 polymer ?
#
loop_
_entity_poly.entity_id
_entity_poly.type
_entity_poly.pdbx_seq_one_letter_code
_entity_poly.pdbx_strand_id
1 'polypeptide(L)'
;MKYPNGYSIANATFNFEQSVRGSGFFNSYKYALMPDVLGTEGRLFNGVEAANKAHGSGNIETDSTIYAESSYSNKTWINGAIDDEGEEIEDEEESTSQIQVKQDSKMAYSPLVMGIGKSYYDQHPVVFNSLLKEEDWMKNRNRFNSLTHSIDQAHGLNKVLDAQADADTNSMNIEEDLVDGRAHFSVLQLEGIPVDEEPEEEESEEEESDEGDSDEDAPEEVQVLGLAMKAWKKPLIEIDEDYVGSYHIEKNMTLSTVEEEEEEEDPWLPCCYGGFSDMEEMDAKALKSAKGIFDCTCFRVPGKAQFPGPQSIVFSS
;
A
#
# COMPACT_ATOMS: atom_id res chain seq x y z
N MET A 1 32.16 -1.52 -6.23
CA MET A 1 32.60 -0.17 -5.77
C MET A 1 31.37 0.73 -5.81
N LYS A 2 30.62 0.80 -4.70
CA LYS A 2 29.53 1.78 -4.50
C LYS A 2 30.17 3.16 -4.37
N TYR A 3 29.59 4.19 -4.98
CA TYR A 3 30.13 5.55 -4.93
C TYR A 3 30.04 6.07 -3.49
N PRO A 4 31.11 6.63 -2.90
CA PRO A 4 31.01 7.36 -1.64
C PRO A 4 30.16 8.61 -1.87
N ASN A 5 29.06 8.74 -1.14
CA ASN A 5 28.02 9.78 -1.29
C ASN A 5 27.28 9.70 -2.64
N GLY A 6 26.45 8.67 -2.79
CA GLY A 6 25.58 8.49 -3.96
C GLY A 6 24.15 8.94 -3.69
N TYR A 7 23.55 9.65 -4.63
CA TYR A 7 22.12 9.97 -4.59
C TYR A 7 21.45 9.53 -5.89
N SER A 8 20.34 8.81 -5.78
CA SER A 8 19.52 8.42 -6.92
C SER A 8 18.06 8.80 -6.68
N ILE A 9 17.43 9.36 -7.71
CA ILE A 9 16.00 9.64 -7.74
C ILE A 9 15.42 8.96 -8.98
N ALA A 10 14.26 8.33 -8.84
CA ALA A 10 13.43 7.91 -9.95
C ALA A 10 11.99 8.38 -9.73
N ASN A 11 11.49 9.26 -10.61
CA ASN A 11 10.12 9.78 -10.55
C ASN A 11 9.35 9.39 -11.81
N ALA A 12 8.08 9.03 -11.63
CA ALA A 12 7.12 8.84 -12.71
C ALA A 12 5.85 9.60 -12.38
N THR A 13 5.36 10.41 -13.32
CA THR A 13 4.12 11.16 -13.17
C THR A 13 3.30 11.01 -14.44
N PHE A 14 1.99 10.82 -14.29
CA PHE A 14 1.04 10.71 -15.38
C PHE A 14 -0.17 11.60 -15.09
N ASN A 15 -0.55 12.38 -16.09
CA ASN A 15 -1.70 13.26 -16.06
C ASN A 15 -2.54 12.98 -17.31
N PHE A 16 -3.81 12.69 -17.11
CA PHE A 16 -4.77 12.44 -18.18
C PHE A 16 -6.06 13.19 -17.90
N GLU A 17 -6.55 13.89 -18.91
CA GLU A 17 -7.84 14.55 -18.90
C GLU A 17 -8.56 14.18 -20.21
N GLN A 18 -9.83 13.82 -20.10
CA GLN A 18 -10.64 13.41 -21.24
C GLN A 18 -12.05 13.94 -21.11
N SER A 19 -12.56 14.46 -22.23
CA SER A 19 -13.98 14.76 -22.42
C SER A 19 -14.47 14.06 -23.69
N VAL A 20 -15.48 13.20 -23.57
CA VAL A 20 -16.07 12.48 -24.70
C VAL A 20 -17.57 12.68 -24.68
N ARG A 21 -18.12 13.17 -25.81
CA ARG A 21 -19.56 13.33 -26.00
C ARG A 21 -19.93 12.81 -27.38
N GLY A 22 -20.96 11.99 -27.45
CA GLY A 22 -21.39 11.44 -28.73
C GLY A 22 -22.36 10.28 -28.62
N SER A 23 -22.58 9.64 -29.76
CA SER A 23 -23.51 8.53 -29.93
C SER A 23 -22.84 7.41 -30.72
N GLY A 24 -23.00 6.15 -30.33
CA GLY A 24 -22.43 4.99 -30.99
C GLY A 24 -21.99 3.91 -30.00
N PHE A 25 -21.07 3.06 -30.42
CA PHE A 25 -20.52 1.98 -29.59
C PHE A 25 -19.29 2.47 -28.80
N PHE A 26 -19.17 2.08 -27.53
CA PHE A 26 -18.11 2.50 -26.61
C PHE A 26 -17.25 1.33 -26.14
N ASN A 27 -15.94 1.55 -26.13
CA ASN A 27 -14.94 0.74 -25.47
C ASN A 27 -13.82 1.67 -24.98
N SER A 28 -13.55 1.69 -23.68
CA SER A 28 -12.40 2.39 -23.12
C SER A 28 -11.78 1.58 -22.00
N TYR A 29 -10.45 1.60 -21.96
CA TYR A 29 -9.65 0.96 -20.94
C TYR A 29 -8.56 1.93 -20.51
N LYS A 30 -8.52 2.24 -19.23
CA LYS A 30 -7.50 3.06 -18.59
C LYS A 30 -6.93 2.27 -17.43
N TYR A 31 -5.62 2.31 -17.29
CA TYR A 31 -4.88 1.56 -16.29
C TYR A 31 -3.68 2.36 -15.84
N ALA A 32 -3.46 2.41 -14.53
CA ALA A 32 -2.29 3.01 -13.93
C ALA A 32 -1.78 2.11 -12.80
N LEU A 33 -0.47 1.88 -12.79
CA LEU A 33 0.25 1.22 -11.71
C LEU A 33 1.39 2.14 -11.30
N MET A 34 1.33 2.63 -10.08
CA MET A 34 2.40 3.42 -9.47
C MET A 34 3.10 2.52 -8.46
N PRO A 35 4.31 2.03 -8.76
CA PRO A 35 5.00 1.13 -7.86
C PRO A 35 5.52 1.87 -6.64
N ASP A 36 5.56 1.17 -5.52
CA ASP A 36 6.36 1.53 -4.35
C ASP A 36 7.54 0.53 -4.28
N VAL A 37 8.75 1.03 -4.07
CA VAL A 37 9.99 0.24 -4.10
C VAL A 37 10.53 -0.11 -2.73
N LEU A 38 9.98 0.44 -1.65
CA LEU A 38 10.34 0.06 -0.28
C LEU A 38 9.68 -1.26 0.12
N GLY A 39 10.25 -1.94 1.13
CA GLY A 39 9.77 -3.24 1.65
C GLY A 39 10.52 -4.46 1.08
N THR A 40 10.45 -5.58 1.79
CA THR A 40 11.17 -6.84 1.52
C THR A 40 10.93 -7.41 0.11
N GLU A 41 9.80 -7.10 -0.51
CA GLU A 41 9.40 -7.60 -1.82
C GLU A 41 9.53 -6.57 -2.96
N GLY A 42 9.87 -5.32 -2.61
CA GLY A 42 10.10 -4.21 -3.54
C GLY A 42 9.03 -4.06 -4.64
N ARG A 43 9.45 -3.42 -5.73
CA ARG A 43 8.66 -2.96 -6.90
C ARG A 43 7.60 -3.91 -7.47
N LEU A 44 7.69 -5.21 -7.18
CA LEU A 44 6.80 -6.23 -7.71
C LEU A 44 5.48 -6.30 -6.95
N PHE A 45 5.47 -6.07 -5.64
CA PHE A 45 4.30 -6.28 -4.78
C PHE A 45 3.74 -5.03 -4.13
N ASN A 46 4.52 -3.94 -4.10
CA ASN A 46 4.11 -2.69 -3.45
C ASN A 46 3.68 -1.60 -4.46
N GLY A 47 2.85 -0.69 -3.98
CA GLY A 47 2.32 0.47 -4.68
C GLY A 47 0.80 0.49 -4.80
N VAL A 48 0.29 1.44 -5.57
CA VAL A 48 -1.13 1.57 -5.86
C VAL A 48 -1.43 1.30 -7.32
N GLU A 49 -2.59 0.72 -7.58
CA GLU A 49 -3.02 0.28 -8.90
C GLU A 49 -4.49 0.66 -9.11
N ALA A 50 -4.83 1.15 -10.30
CA ALA A 50 -6.19 1.52 -10.65
C ALA A 50 -6.54 1.09 -12.07
N ALA A 51 -7.79 0.71 -12.30
CA ALA A 51 -8.34 0.66 -13.65
C ALA A 51 -9.77 1.17 -13.73
N ASN A 52 -10.07 1.76 -14.88
CA ASN A 52 -11.40 2.17 -15.31
C ASN A 52 -11.66 1.52 -16.67
N LYS A 53 -12.71 0.72 -16.75
CA LYS A 53 -13.14 0.02 -17.98
C LYS A 53 -14.56 0.43 -18.28
N ALA A 54 -14.83 0.80 -19.53
CA ALA A 54 -16.19 1.04 -20.00
C ALA A 54 -16.45 0.30 -21.29
N HIS A 55 -17.68 -0.21 -21.42
CA HIS A 55 -18.18 -0.87 -22.59
C HIS A 55 -19.63 -0.45 -22.80
N GLY A 56 -20.03 -0.14 -24.03
CA GLY A 56 -21.42 0.24 -24.24
C GLY A 56 -21.85 0.40 -25.67
N SER A 57 -23.15 0.63 -25.83
CA SER A 57 -23.75 1.14 -27.05
C SER A 57 -24.81 2.16 -26.67
N GLY A 58 -24.79 3.33 -27.30
CA GLY A 58 -25.73 4.40 -27.01
C GLY A 58 -25.12 5.78 -27.06
N ASN A 59 -25.62 6.67 -26.21
CA ASN A 59 -25.06 8.01 -26.03
C ASN A 59 -24.12 8.02 -24.82
N ILE A 60 -23.00 8.73 -24.94
CA ILE A 60 -22.08 9.00 -23.83
C ILE A 60 -21.91 10.51 -23.69
N GLU A 61 -21.77 10.95 -22.45
CA GLU A 61 -21.15 12.20 -22.05
C GLU A 61 -20.30 11.88 -20.82
N THR A 62 -18.99 11.79 -21.01
CA THR A 62 -18.04 11.42 -19.96
C THR A 62 -16.91 12.43 -19.90
N ASP A 63 -16.68 12.97 -18.71
CA ASP A 63 -15.50 13.73 -18.35
C ASP A 63 -14.70 12.90 -17.33
N SER A 64 -13.40 12.73 -17.55
CA SER A 64 -12.55 11.84 -16.74
C SER A 64 -11.15 12.41 -16.57
N THR A 65 -10.61 12.31 -15.36
CA THR A 65 -9.23 12.69 -15.05
C THR A 65 -8.52 11.57 -14.31
N ILE A 66 -7.25 11.32 -14.65
CA ILE A 66 -6.36 10.43 -13.91
C ILE A 66 -5.09 11.20 -13.60
N TYR A 67 -4.78 11.32 -12.31
CA TYR A 67 -3.48 11.73 -11.80
C TYR A 67 -2.79 10.50 -11.21
N ALA A 68 -1.53 10.27 -11.54
CA ALA A 68 -0.76 9.20 -10.95
C ALA A 68 0.70 9.62 -10.78
N GLU A 69 1.30 9.29 -9.65
CA GLU A 69 2.67 9.65 -9.34
C GLU A 69 3.32 8.56 -8.49
N SER A 70 4.57 8.24 -8.82
CA SER A 70 5.46 7.47 -7.96
C SER A 70 6.82 8.15 -7.88
N SER A 71 7.43 8.18 -6.70
CA SER A 71 8.80 8.65 -6.52
C SER A 71 9.61 7.64 -5.72
N TYR A 72 10.90 7.58 -6.01
CA TYR A 72 11.88 6.87 -5.21
C TYR A 72 13.09 7.75 -5.04
N SER A 73 13.61 7.83 -3.83
CA SER A 73 14.90 8.44 -3.54
C SER A 73 15.74 7.51 -2.69
N ASN A 74 17.03 7.45 -2.98
CA ASN A 74 18.00 6.70 -2.20
C ASN A 74 19.26 7.57 -2.06
N LYS A 75 19.55 7.95 -0.82
CA LYS A 75 20.76 8.65 -0.40
C LYS A 75 21.64 7.66 0.35
N THR A 76 22.82 7.42 -0.20
CA THR A 76 23.86 6.63 0.47
C THR A 76 24.95 7.55 0.97
N TRP A 77 25.39 7.32 2.20
CA TRP A 77 26.47 8.06 2.84
C TRP A 77 27.72 7.20 2.99
N ILE A 78 28.85 7.84 3.26
CA ILE A 78 30.04 7.11 3.69
C ILE A 78 29.80 6.62 5.11
N ASN A 79 29.98 5.32 5.40
CA ASN A 79 29.87 4.79 6.76
C ASN A 79 30.71 5.64 7.75
N GLY A 80 30.06 6.13 8.82
CA GLY A 80 30.65 7.06 9.78
C GLY A 80 30.68 8.53 9.33
N ALA A 81 29.87 8.93 8.33
CA ALA A 81 29.57 10.33 8.05
C ALA A 81 28.81 10.92 9.25
N ILE A 82 29.11 12.17 9.58
CA ILE A 82 28.54 12.85 10.75
C ILE A 82 27.90 14.17 10.29
N ASP A 83 26.71 14.49 10.79
CA ASP A 83 26.01 15.73 10.50
C ASP A 83 26.58 16.95 11.26
N ASP A 84 25.95 18.12 11.10
CA ASP A 84 26.36 19.36 11.78
C ASP A 84 26.13 19.31 13.31
N GLU A 85 25.36 18.34 13.80
CA GLU A 85 24.98 18.15 15.20
C GLU A 85 25.85 17.09 15.89
N GLY A 86 26.62 16.31 15.13
CA GLY A 86 27.55 15.30 15.65
C GLY A 86 27.01 13.87 15.57
N GLU A 87 25.87 13.65 14.92
CA GLU A 87 25.21 12.35 14.78
C GLU A 87 25.62 11.63 13.49
N GLU A 88 25.68 10.29 13.54
CA GLU A 88 26.01 9.47 12.37
C GLU A 88 24.87 9.54 11.35
N ILE A 89 25.19 9.86 10.09
CA ILE A 89 24.21 9.94 9.03
C ILE A 89 23.99 8.54 8.46
N GLU A 90 22.74 8.08 8.53
CA GLU A 90 22.31 6.81 7.95
C GLU A 90 21.89 6.94 6.49
N ASP A 91 21.93 5.83 5.76
CA ASP A 91 21.40 5.78 4.39
C ASP A 91 19.88 6.04 4.46
N GLU A 92 19.37 6.94 3.62
CA GLU A 92 17.95 7.30 3.57
C GLU A 92 17.33 6.76 2.29
N GLU A 93 16.27 5.96 2.43
CA GLU A 93 15.44 5.53 1.31
C GLU A 93 13.99 5.98 1.51
N GLU A 94 13.44 6.63 0.50
CA GLU A 94 12.05 7.11 0.52
C GLU A 94 11.35 6.69 -0.76
N SER A 95 10.08 6.33 -0.65
CA SER A 95 9.24 6.01 -1.79
C SER A 95 7.83 6.51 -1.56
N THR A 96 7.21 7.00 -2.62
CA THR A 96 5.80 7.43 -2.59
C THR A 96 5.08 6.88 -3.79
N SER A 97 3.80 6.59 -3.62
CA SER A 97 2.93 6.12 -4.68
C SER A 97 1.52 6.66 -4.46
N GLN A 98 0.94 7.26 -5.49
CA GLN A 98 -0.43 7.79 -5.45
C GLN A 98 -1.13 7.75 -6.80
N ILE A 99 -2.44 7.50 -6.78
CA ILE A 99 -3.33 7.58 -7.94
C ILE A 99 -4.62 8.27 -7.51
N GLN A 100 -5.13 9.17 -8.34
CA GLN A 100 -6.46 9.77 -8.23
C GLN A 100 -7.20 9.61 -9.56
N VAL A 101 -8.43 9.10 -9.49
CA VAL A 101 -9.33 8.90 -10.62
C VAL A 101 -10.63 9.64 -10.33
N LYS A 102 -10.98 10.59 -11.19
CA LYS A 102 -12.28 11.27 -11.14
C LYS A 102 -13.03 11.06 -12.44
N GLN A 103 -14.33 10.87 -12.35
CA GLN A 103 -15.17 10.66 -13.52
C GLN A 103 -16.60 11.15 -13.29
N ASP A 104 -17.13 11.92 -14.24
CA ASP A 104 -18.57 12.19 -14.40
C ASP A 104 -19.00 11.50 -15.68
N SER A 105 -19.99 10.62 -15.62
CA SER A 105 -20.43 9.81 -16.77
C SER A 105 -21.92 9.70 -16.85
N LYS A 106 -22.44 10.13 -17.99
CA LYS A 106 -23.85 10.02 -18.38
C LYS A 106 -23.94 9.14 -19.62
N MET A 107 -24.51 7.97 -19.44
CA MET A 107 -24.69 6.97 -20.48
C MET A 107 -26.17 6.62 -20.60
N ALA A 108 -26.63 6.50 -21.84
CA ALA A 108 -27.98 6.06 -22.15
C ALA A 108 -27.94 5.03 -23.27
N TYR A 109 -28.53 3.87 -23.04
CA TYR A 109 -28.62 2.80 -24.01
C TYR A 109 -29.39 3.26 -25.25
N SER A 110 -28.74 3.18 -26.41
CA SER A 110 -29.35 3.52 -27.69
C SER A 110 -28.68 2.72 -28.79
N PRO A 111 -29.21 1.52 -29.14
CA PRO A 111 -28.63 0.65 -30.14
C PRO A 111 -28.31 1.36 -31.45
N LEU A 112 -27.15 1.07 -32.02
CA LEU A 112 -26.72 1.61 -33.30
C LEU A 112 -26.78 0.53 -34.38
N VAL A 113 -27.32 0.87 -35.54
CA VAL A 113 -27.25 0.02 -36.73
C VAL A 113 -26.19 0.58 -37.67
N MET A 114 -25.22 -0.26 -38.05
CA MET A 114 -24.17 0.07 -39.00
C MET A 114 -24.31 -0.77 -40.26
N GLY A 115 -24.47 -0.09 -41.40
CA GLY A 115 -24.37 -0.74 -42.71
C GLY A 115 -22.91 -0.98 -43.07
N ILE A 116 -22.53 -2.22 -43.34
CA ILE A 116 -21.14 -2.58 -43.70
C ILE A 116 -21.12 -3.23 -45.08
N GLY A 117 -20.74 -2.48 -46.11
CA GLY A 117 -20.58 -3.03 -47.47
C GLY A 117 -21.90 -3.18 -48.24
N LYS A 118 -21.92 -4.08 -49.22
CA LYS A 118 -23.05 -4.32 -50.14
C LYS A 118 -23.48 -5.79 -50.12
N SER A 119 -24.63 -6.08 -50.74
CA SER A 119 -25.19 -7.44 -50.88
C SER A 119 -25.70 -8.00 -49.55
N TYR A 120 -25.01 -8.97 -48.94
CA TYR A 120 -25.50 -9.65 -47.74
C TYR A 120 -25.78 -8.66 -46.59
N TYR A 121 -24.83 -7.76 -46.32
CA TYR A 121 -24.91 -6.79 -45.22
C TYR A 121 -25.78 -5.56 -45.53
N ASP A 122 -26.23 -5.39 -46.77
CA ASP A 122 -27.23 -4.37 -47.13
C ASP A 122 -28.64 -4.80 -46.66
N GLN A 123 -28.88 -6.11 -46.60
CA GLN A 123 -30.11 -6.71 -46.08
C GLN A 123 -29.99 -7.17 -44.62
N HIS A 124 -28.77 -7.27 -44.10
CA HIS A 124 -28.45 -7.72 -42.75
C HIS A 124 -27.42 -6.78 -42.09
N PRO A 125 -27.81 -5.54 -41.76
CA PRO A 125 -26.89 -4.59 -41.15
C PRO A 125 -26.46 -5.06 -39.75
N VAL A 126 -25.26 -4.66 -39.34
CA VAL A 126 -24.72 -5.01 -38.02
C VAL A 126 -25.38 -4.13 -36.96
N VAL A 127 -25.93 -4.76 -35.92
CA VAL A 127 -26.58 -4.07 -34.81
C VAL A 127 -25.66 -4.11 -33.60
N PHE A 128 -25.31 -2.94 -33.09
CA PHE A 128 -24.65 -2.76 -31.81
C PHE A 128 -25.73 -2.49 -30.76
N ASN A 129 -26.11 -3.52 -30.02
CA ASN A 129 -27.15 -3.49 -28.98
C ASN A 129 -26.61 -3.99 -27.63
N SER A 130 -25.31 -3.81 -27.39
CA SER A 130 -24.70 -4.13 -26.10
C SER A 130 -25.23 -3.19 -25.02
N LEU A 131 -25.72 -3.76 -23.92
CA LEU A 131 -26.07 -3.00 -22.73
C LEU A 131 -24.81 -2.34 -22.14
N LEU A 132 -25.04 -1.28 -21.37
CA LEU A 132 -23.97 -0.51 -20.75
C LEU A 132 -23.28 -1.34 -19.67
N LYS A 133 -21.96 -1.27 -19.63
CA LYS A 133 -21.12 -1.89 -18.62
C LYS A 133 -19.98 -0.95 -18.25
N GLU A 134 -19.69 -0.87 -16.97
CA GLU A 134 -18.54 -0.15 -16.45
C GLU A 134 -17.93 -0.91 -15.28
N GLU A 135 -16.61 -0.78 -15.10
CA GLU A 135 -15.89 -1.40 -14.00
C GLU A 135 -14.77 -0.46 -13.56
N ASP A 136 -14.77 -0.13 -12.27
CA ASP A 136 -13.75 0.64 -11.61
C ASP A 136 -13.18 -0.19 -10.47
N TRP A 137 -11.86 -0.22 -10.38
CA TRP A 137 -11.23 -0.74 -9.17
C TRP A 137 -10.00 0.07 -8.83
N MET A 138 -9.74 0.12 -7.53
CA MET A 138 -8.59 0.76 -6.92
C MET A 138 -8.00 -0.20 -5.89
N LYS A 139 -6.72 -0.52 -6.01
CA LYS A 139 -6.00 -1.41 -5.11
C LYS A 139 -4.87 -0.65 -4.47
N ASN A 140 -4.77 -0.78 -3.15
CA ASN A 140 -3.57 -0.42 -2.42
C ASN A 140 -2.88 -1.73 -2.03
N ARG A 141 -1.73 -1.98 -2.67
CA ARG A 141 -1.00 -3.23 -2.51
C ARG A 141 -0.12 -3.19 -1.25
N ASN A 142 0.33 -2.01 -0.82
CA ASN A 142 1.04 -1.82 0.46
C ASN A 142 0.17 -2.27 1.63
N ARG A 143 -1.12 -1.96 1.59
CA ARG A 143 -2.08 -2.28 2.67
C ARG A 143 -2.98 -3.47 2.34
N PHE A 144 -2.64 -4.26 1.32
CA PHE A 144 -3.37 -5.47 0.90
C PHE A 144 -4.90 -5.29 0.80
N ASN A 145 -5.34 -4.20 0.19
CA ASN A 145 -6.76 -3.87 0.11
C ASN A 145 -7.21 -3.43 -1.29
N SER A 146 -8.52 -3.52 -1.52
CA SER A 146 -9.13 -3.16 -2.78
C SER A 146 -10.56 -2.68 -2.65
N LEU A 147 -10.92 -1.70 -3.47
CA LEU A 147 -12.27 -1.19 -3.67
C LEU A 147 -12.66 -1.42 -5.13
N THR A 148 -13.80 -2.06 -5.36
CA THR A 148 -14.31 -2.37 -6.70
C THR A 148 -15.76 -1.92 -6.82
N HIS A 149 -16.07 -1.31 -7.95
CA HIS A 149 -17.41 -0.97 -8.40
C HIS A 149 -17.60 -1.48 -9.82
N SER A 150 -18.77 -2.06 -10.10
CA SER A 150 -19.11 -2.42 -11.46
C SER A 150 -20.59 -2.25 -11.74
N ILE A 151 -20.87 -1.83 -12.96
CA ILE A 151 -22.19 -1.76 -13.54
C ILE A 151 -22.24 -2.76 -14.69
N ASP A 152 -23.28 -3.58 -14.72
CA ASP A 152 -23.54 -4.54 -15.78
C ASP A 152 -24.97 -4.39 -16.30
N GLN A 153 -25.12 -4.64 -17.60
CA GLN A 153 -26.42 -4.77 -18.27
C GLN A 153 -27.35 -3.56 -18.10
N ALA A 154 -26.80 -2.35 -17.97
CA ALA A 154 -27.61 -1.16 -17.70
C ALA A 154 -28.19 -0.52 -18.96
N HIS A 155 -29.38 0.08 -18.83
CA HIS A 155 -30.02 0.90 -19.86
C HIS A 155 -29.76 2.41 -19.70
N GLY A 156 -29.38 2.83 -18.49
CA GLY A 156 -28.95 4.20 -18.21
C GLY A 156 -28.06 4.23 -16.99
N LEU A 157 -27.06 5.09 -17.03
CA LEU A 157 -26.16 5.36 -15.92
C LEU A 157 -25.83 6.85 -15.88
N ASN A 158 -26.04 7.49 -14.73
CA ASN A 158 -25.48 8.80 -14.42
C ASN A 158 -24.62 8.60 -13.18
N LYS A 159 -23.30 8.71 -13.32
CA LYS A 159 -22.33 8.37 -12.26
C LYS A 159 -21.34 9.50 -12.05
N VAL A 160 -21.09 9.83 -10.80
CA VAL A 160 -19.95 10.62 -10.35
C VAL A 160 -19.07 9.73 -9.48
N LEU A 161 -17.80 9.61 -9.85
CA LEU A 161 -16.77 8.84 -9.18
C LEU A 161 -15.62 9.77 -8.76
N ASP A 162 -15.20 9.64 -7.50
CA ASP A 162 -13.95 10.19 -6.98
C ASP A 162 -13.24 9.08 -6.19
N ALA A 163 -12.17 8.54 -6.76
CA ALA A 163 -11.38 7.49 -6.16
C ALA A 163 -9.92 7.93 -6.03
N GLN A 164 -9.30 7.61 -4.90
CA GLN A 164 -7.90 7.91 -4.65
C GLN A 164 -7.25 6.80 -3.83
N ALA A 165 -6.00 6.52 -4.13
CA ALA A 165 -5.15 5.67 -3.31
C ALA A 165 -3.77 6.28 -3.16
N ASP A 166 -3.20 6.14 -1.98
CA ASP A 166 -1.81 6.41 -1.64
C ASP A 166 -1.23 5.22 -0.85
N ALA A 167 -0.06 5.39 -0.23
CA ALA A 167 0.61 4.32 0.53
C ALA A 167 -0.27 3.74 1.65
N ASP A 168 -1.13 4.55 2.29
CA ASP A 168 -1.83 4.16 3.53
C ASP A 168 -3.34 4.08 3.36
N THR A 169 -3.87 4.85 2.41
CA THR A 169 -5.30 5.05 2.24
C THR A 169 -5.75 4.64 0.85
N ASN A 170 -6.91 4.01 0.79
CA ASN A 170 -7.65 3.71 -0.43
C ASN A 170 -9.10 4.17 -0.22
N SER A 171 -9.62 5.01 -1.11
CA SER A 171 -10.99 5.51 -1.02
C SER A 171 -11.67 5.60 -2.37
N MET A 172 -12.99 5.42 -2.35
CA MET A 172 -13.85 5.44 -3.52
C MET A 172 -15.22 5.99 -3.13
N ASN A 173 -15.54 7.16 -3.68
CA ASN A 173 -16.82 7.84 -3.51
C ASN A 173 -17.59 7.78 -4.82
N ILE A 174 -18.82 7.27 -4.74
CA ILE A 174 -19.69 7.04 -5.89
C ILE A 174 -21.08 7.61 -5.58
N GLU A 175 -21.59 8.41 -6.50
CA GLU A 175 -23.00 8.76 -6.60
C GLU A 175 -23.49 8.32 -7.96
N GLU A 176 -24.50 7.45 -8.01
CA GLU A 176 -25.04 6.93 -9.27
C GLU A 176 -26.57 6.84 -9.32
N ASP A 177 -27.12 7.18 -10.48
CA ASP A 177 -28.46 6.80 -10.90
C ASP A 177 -28.36 5.69 -11.94
N LEU A 178 -28.76 4.49 -11.55
CA LEU A 178 -28.82 3.31 -12.40
C LEU A 178 -30.25 3.08 -12.90
N VAL A 179 -30.39 2.81 -14.21
CA VAL A 179 -31.66 2.43 -14.83
C VAL A 179 -31.55 1.03 -15.44
N ASP A 180 -32.34 0.10 -14.89
CA ASP A 180 -32.46 -1.27 -15.36
C ASP A 180 -31.12 -1.94 -15.67
N GLY A 181 -30.36 -2.23 -14.61
CA GLY A 181 -29.07 -2.90 -14.66
C GLY A 181 -28.70 -3.56 -13.34
N ARG A 182 -27.44 -4.00 -13.21
CA ARG A 182 -26.84 -4.51 -11.97
C ARG A 182 -25.70 -3.60 -11.54
N ALA A 183 -25.77 -3.05 -10.33
CA ALA A 183 -24.62 -2.46 -9.65
C ALA A 183 -24.04 -3.49 -8.67
N HIS A 184 -22.73 -3.59 -8.64
CA HIS A 184 -21.97 -4.44 -7.73
C HIS A 184 -20.87 -3.62 -7.08
N PHE A 185 -20.74 -3.75 -5.76
CA PHE A 185 -19.69 -3.11 -4.98
C PHE A 185 -18.98 -4.18 -4.17
N SER A 186 -17.65 -4.16 -4.21
CA SER A 186 -16.82 -5.05 -3.40
C SER A 186 -15.74 -4.26 -2.67
N VAL A 187 -15.55 -4.57 -1.39
CA VAL A 187 -14.48 -4.05 -0.54
C VAL A 187 -13.77 -5.25 0.06
N LEU A 188 -12.44 -5.24 -0.03
CA LEU A 188 -11.59 -6.28 0.56
C LEU A 188 -10.44 -5.64 1.31
N GLN A 189 -10.25 -6.03 2.56
CA GLN A 189 -9.05 -5.80 3.38
C GLN A 189 -8.55 -7.16 3.83
N LEU A 190 -7.31 -7.49 3.48
CA LEU A 190 -6.65 -8.70 3.98
C LEU A 190 -5.87 -8.40 5.26
N GLU A 191 -5.57 -9.44 6.03
CA GLU A 191 -4.75 -9.38 7.25
C GLU A 191 -3.29 -8.97 6.96
N GLY A 192 -2.87 -9.03 5.70
CA GLY A 192 -1.48 -8.83 5.30
C GLY A 192 -0.65 -10.09 5.45
N ILE A 193 0.65 -10.00 5.17
CA ILE A 193 1.60 -11.07 5.45
C ILE A 193 2.12 -10.82 6.88
N PRO A 194 1.94 -11.76 7.83
CA PRO A 194 2.49 -11.60 9.17
C PRO A 194 4.02 -11.44 9.08
N VAL A 195 4.55 -10.36 9.68
CA VAL A 195 5.97 -9.99 9.62
C VAL A 195 6.86 -11.00 10.38
N ASP A 196 6.29 -11.73 11.35
CA ASP A 196 7.04 -12.53 12.33
C ASP A 196 6.78 -14.04 12.30
N GLU A 197 5.98 -14.56 11.36
CA GLU A 197 5.87 -16.01 11.20
C GLU A 197 7.05 -16.50 10.35
N GLU A 198 8.16 -16.88 11.03
CA GLU A 198 9.10 -17.84 10.45
C GLU A 198 8.26 -18.98 9.85
N PRO A 199 8.51 -19.39 8.59
CA PRO A 199 7.69 -20.41 7.96
C PRO A 199 7.69 -21.64 8.86
N GLU A 200 6.54 -21.96 9.45
CA GLU A 200 6.36 -23.29 10.03
C GLU A 200 6.65 -24.25 8.88
N GLU A 201 7.71 -25.06 9.04
CA GLU A 201 7.99 -26.18 8.16
C GLU A 201 6.71 -27.02 8.15
N GLU A 202 5.89 -26.85 7.10
CA GLU A 202 4.80 -27.76 6.87
C GLU A 202 5.45 -29.14 6.76
N GLU A 203 5.19 -30.02 7.73
CA GLU A 203 5.45 -31.44 7.61
C GLU A 203 4.76 -31.88 6.33
N SER A 204 5.53 -31.89 5.24
CA SER A 204 5.08 -32.40 3.97
C SER A 204 4.69 -33.84 4.24
N GLU A 205 3.38 -34.13 4.18
CA GLU A 205 2.91 -35.49 4.13
C GLU A 205 3.64 -36.15 2.95
N GLU A 206 4.57 -37.04 3.28
CA GLU A 206 5.45 -37.73 2.37
C GLU A 206 4.61 -38.54 1.36
N GLU A 207 4.25 -37.96 0.22
CA GLU A 207 4.01 -38.76 -0.96
C GLU A 207 5.38 -39.14 -1.54
N GLU A 208 5.83 -40.35 -1.16
CA GLU A 208 6.95 -41.08 -1.75
C GLU A 208 6.94 -40.93 -3.29
N SER A 209 7.87 -40.12 -3.80
CA SER A 209 8.33 -40.27 -5.18
C SER A 209 9.85 -40.36 -5.20
N ASP A 210 10.24 -41.45 -5.86
CA ASP A 210 11.53 -42.10 -5.95
C ASP A 210 12.60 -41.25 -6.66
N GLU A 211 13.84 -41.38 -6.16
CA GLU A 211 15.13 -41.15 -6.84
C GLU A 211 15.43 -39.78 -7.49
N GLY A 212 16.14 -38.95 -6.72
CA GLY A 212 17.50 -38.50 -7.08
C GLY A 212 17.69 -37.33 -8.05
N ASP A 213 17.91 -36.14 -7.51
CA ASP A 213 19.07 -35.28 -7.83
C ASP A 213 19.18 -34.17 -6.79
N SER A 214 20.40 -33.90 -6.31
CA SER A 214 20.68 -32.86 -5.32
C SER A 214 20.96 -31.54 -6.03
N ASP A 215 19.97 -30.66 -6.08
CA ASP A 215 20.13 -29.28 -6.53
C ASP A 215 20.14 -28.33 -5.30
N GLU A 216 21.33 -27.93 -4.85
CA GLU A 216 21.57 -26.95 -3.78
C GLU A 216 21.38 -25.48 -4.23
N ASP A 217 20.51 -25.20 -5.21
CA ASP A 217 20.32 -23.86 -5.78
C ASP A 217 18.84 -23.58 -6.15
N ALA A 218 17.90 -23.83 -5.24
CA ALA A 218 16.52 -23.35 -5.37
C ALA A 218 16.41 -21.93 -4.78
N PRO A 219 15.96 -20.92 -5.55
CA PRO A 219 15.84 -19.56 -5.05
C PRO A 219 14.69 -19.46 -4.03
N GLU A 220 14.86 -18.59 -3.03
CA GLU A 220 13.87 -18.22 -1.99
C GLU A 220 12.49 -17.76 -2.54
N GLU A 221 12.35 -17.62 -3.87
CA GLU A 221 11.14 -17.18 -4.59
C GLU A 221 9.92 -18.10 -4.41
N VAL A 222 10.07 -19.35 -3.98
CA VAL A 222 8.94 -20.30 -3.85
C VAL A 222 8.20 -20.18 -2.51
N GLN A 223 8.86 -19.75 -1.44
CA GLN A 223 8.29 -19.71 -0.08
C GLN A 223 7.38 -18.50 0.13
N VAL A 224 7.78 -17.33 -0.39
CA VAL A 224 7.04 -16.07 -0.31
C VAL A 224 5.68 -16.17 -1.01
N LEU A 225 5.64 -16.85 -2.16
CA LEU A 225 4.40 -17.10 -2.90
C LEU A 225 3.41 -17.96 -2.08
N GLY A 226 3.92 -18.89 -1.25
CA GLY A 226 3.15 -19.69 -0.31
C GLY A 226 2.53 -18.88 0.83
N LEU A 227 3.29 -17.95 1.43
CA LEU A 227 2.80 -17.05 2.49
C LEU A 227 1.81 -16.00 1.96
N ALA A 228 2.10 -15.39 0.80
CA ALA A 228 1.17 -14.50 0.11
C ALA A 228 -0.14 -15.22 -0.26
N MET A 229 -0.07 -16.49 -0.70
CA MET A 229 -1.26 -17.32 -0.94
C MET A 229 -2.03 -17.71 0.34
N LYS A 230 -1.36 -17.81 1.50
CA LYS A 230 -2.03 -18.03 2.80
C LYS A 230 -2.77 -16.78 3.27
N ALA A 231 -2.20 -15.59 3.10
CA ALA A 231 -2.84 -14.31 3.42
C ALA A 231 -4.13 -14.06 2.62
N TRP A 232 -4.21 -14.57 1.38
CA TRP A 232 -5.43 -14.49 0.56
C TRP A 232 -6.64 -15.25 1.14
N LYS A 233 -6.47 -16.03 2.21
CA LYS A 233 -7.54 -16.82 2.85
C LYS A 233 -8.10 -16.21 4.15
N LYS A 234 -7.62 -15.03 4.58
CA LYS A 234 -8.06 -14.38 5.82
C LYS A 234 -8.41 -12.89 5.59
N PRO A 235 -9.65 -12.58 5.15
CA PRO A 235 -10.09 -11.20 5.06
C PRO A 235 -10.37 -10.63 6.47
N LEU A 236 -9.86 -9.44 6.75
CA LEU A 236 -10.28 -8.64 7.90
C LEU A 236 -11.61 -7.93 7.63
N ILE A 237 -11.80 -7.47 6.39
CA ILE A 237 -13.04 -6.83 5.91
C ILE A 237 -13.37 -7.39 4.54
N GLU A 238 -14.59 -7.88 4.38
CA GLU A 238 -15.16 -8.29 3.10
C GLU A 238 -16.57 -7.72 3.01
N ILE A 239 -16.83 -6.91 2.00
CA ILE A 239 -18.15 -6.40 1.65
C ILE A 239 -18.40 -6.80 0.20
N ASP A 240 -19.54 -7.40 -0.04
CA ASP A 240 -20.03 -7.73 -1.38
C ASP A 240 -21.52 -7.40 -1.44
N GLU A 241 -21.88 -6.44 -2.28
CA GLU A 241 -23.25 -5.95 -2.39
C GLU A 241 -23.68 -5.83 -3.86
N ASP A 242 -24.84 -6.42 -4.15
CA ASP A 242 -25.47 -6.43 -5.47
C ASP A 242 -26.84 -5.75 -5.45
N TYR A 243 -27.06 -4.85 -6.40
CA TYR A 243 -28.34 -4.18 -6.63
C TYR A 243 -28.79 -4.40 -8.06
N VAL A 244 -29.96 -5.03 -8.26
CA VAL A 244 -30.49 -5.36 -9.58
C VAL A 244 -31.82 -4.66 -9.81
N GLY A 245 -31.87 -3.76 -10.80
CA GLY A 245 -33.03 -2.93 -11.11
C GLY A 245 -32.65 -1.47 -11.37
N SER A 246 -33.48 -0.55 -10.90
CA SER A 246 -33.24 0.89 -11.00
C SER A 246 -33.08 1.47 -9.60
N TYR A 247 -31.94 2.10 -9.35
CA TYR A 247 -31.55 2.60 -8.04
C TYR A 247 -30.87 3.95 -8.15
N HIS A 248 -31.00 4.73 -7.08
CA HIS A 248 -30.08 5.80 -6.78
C HIS A 248 -29.19 5.30 -5.63
N ILE A 249 -27.88 5.32 -5.83
CA ILE A 249 -26.90 4.77 -4.89
C ILE A 249 -25.86 5.85 -4.61
N GLU A 250 -25.66 6.13 -3.32
CA GLU A 250 -24.57 6.97 -2.83
C GLU A 250 -23.72 6.13 -1.88
N LYS A 251 -22.42 6.04 -2.16
CA LYS A 251 -21.47 5.28 -1.36
C LYS A 251 -20.18 6.05 -1.16
N ASN A 252 -19.74 6.09 0.09
CA ASN A 252 -18.44 6.59 0.48
C ASN A 252 -17.70 5.44 1.16
N MET A 253 -16.61 4.99 0.55
CA MET A 253 -15.81 3.87 1.03
C MET A 253 -14.39 4.37 1.23
N THR A 254 -13.83 4.16 2.42
CA THR A 254 -12.45 4.50 2.75
C THR A 254 -11.86 3.40 3.61
N LEU A 255 -10.69 2.92 3.23
CA LEU A 255 -9.83 2.03 4.00
C LEU A 255 -8.53 2.77 4.27
N SER A 256 -8.18 2.92 5.54
CA SER A 256 -6.92 3.52 5.96
C SER A 256 -6.27 2.60 6.97
N THR A 257 -4.98 2.32 6.77
CA THR A 257 -4.18 1.51 7.67
C THR A 257 -2.93 2.31 7.99
N VAL A 258 -2.73 2.62 9.27
CA VAL A 258 -1.54 3.32 9.75
C VAL A 258 -0.78 2.33 10.61
N GLU A 259 0.46 2.06 10.25
CA GLU A 259 1.40 1.37 11.13
C GLU A 259 2.06 2.43 12.01
N GLU A 260 1.86 2.30 13.32
CA GLU A 260 2.65 3.04 14.30
C GLU A 260 3.84 2.13 14.65
N GLU A 261 5.03 2.47 14.17
CA GLU A 261 6.26 1.87 14.69
C GLU A 261 6.51 2.48 16.07
N GLU A 262 6.23 1.70 17.13
CA GLU A 262 6.71 2.03 18.47
C GLU A 262 8.20 1.66 18.51
N GLU A 263 9.06 2.62 18.19
CA GLU A 263 10.46 2.53 18.58
C GLU A 263 10.53 2.61 20.11
N GLU A 264 10.63 1.46 20.77
CA GLU A 264 11.07 1.43 22.17
C GLU A 264 12.51 1.93 22.20
N GLU A 265 12.71 3.22 22.47
CA GLU A 265 14.04 3.76 22.79
C GLU A 265 14.58 2.99 24.00
N ASP A 266 15.63 2.21 23.78
CA ASP A 266 16.31 1.49 24.84
C ASP A 266 16.74 2.48 25.93
N PRO A 267 16.35 2.26 27.21
CA PRO A 267 16.69 3.19 28.27
C PRO A 267 18.21 3.27 28.40
N TRP A 268 18.78 4.42 28.06
CA TRP A 268 20.21 4.70 28.18
C TRP A 268 20.72 4.41 29.60
N LEU A 269 21.34 3.24 29.76
CA LEU A 269 22.11 2.73 30.89
C LEU A 269 21.53 2.93 32.31
N PRO A 270 20.98 1.89 32.97
CA PRO A 270 20.84 1.89 34.42
C PRO A 270 22.20 1.58 35.08
N CYS A 271 23.10 2.58 35.15
CA CYS A 271 24.45 2.43 35.74
C CYS A 271 24.46 1.84 37.17
N CYS A 272 23.33 1.79 37.88
CA CYS A 272 23.24 1.32 39.27
C CYS A 272 22.48 0.01 39.49
N TYR A 273 22.07 -0.70 38.43
CA TYR A 273 21.35 -1.98 38.55
C TYR A 273 21.99 -3.16 37.80
N GLY A 274 23.22 -3.01 37.30
CA GLY A 274 24.03 -4.13 36.79
C GLY A 274 25.18 -3.73 35.84
N GLY A 275 25.14 -2.51 35.30
CA GLY A 275 26.31 -1.88 34.65
C GLY A 275 26.61 -2.41 33.25
N PHE A 276 27.88 -2.36 32.84
CA PHE A 276 28.33 -2.70 31.46
C PHE A 276 28.02 -4.15 31.03
N SER A 277 27.77 -5.07 31.97
CA SER A 277 27.43 -6.47 31.66
C SER A 277 26.01 -6.68 31.17
N ASP A 278 25.14 -5.70 31.42
CA ASP A 278 23.71 -5.77 31.11
C ASP A 278 23.39 -4.99 29.83
N MET A 279 24.43 -4.58 29.10
CA MET A 279 24.31 -3.95 27.78
C MET A 279 24.06 -4.99 26.70
N GLU A 280 23.37 -4.58 25.65
CA GLU A 280 23.14 -5.42 24.49
C GLU A 280 24.46 -5.80 23.78
N GLU A 281 24.48 -6.95 23.11
CA GLU A 281 25.71 -7.50 22.52
C GLU A 281 26.28 -6.58 21.41
N MET A 282 25.43 -5.77 20.78
CA MET A 282 25.82 -4.80 19.74
C MET A 282 26.61 -3.63 20.33
N ASP A 283 26.18 -3.07 21.47
CA ASP A 283 26.90 -2.03 22.20
C ASP A 283 28.19 -2.53 22.86
N ALA A 284 28.25 -3.83 23.13
CA ALA A 284 29.43 -4.48 23.72
C ALA A 284 30.54 -4.79 22.69
N LYS A 285 30.26 -4.72 21.38
CA LYS A 285 31.20 -5.12 20.32
C LYS A 285 32.31 -4.09 20.04
N ALA A 286 33.48 -4.62 19.73
CA ALA A 286 34.80 -4.02 19.97
C ALA A 286 35.20 -2.80 19.11
N LEU A 287 34.37 -2.32 18.19
CA LEU A 287 34.69 -1.17 17.32
C LEU A 287 34.08 0.16 17.79
N LYS A 288 33.12 0.12 18.73
CA LYS A 288 32.55 1.29 19.44
C LYS A 288 32.39 1.02 20.94
N SER A 289 33.22 0.14 21.50
CA SER A 289 33.08 -0.28 22.90
C SER A 289 33.21 0.91 23.86
N ALA A 290 32.12 1.23 24.57
CA ALA A 290 32.09 2.24 25.63
C ALA A 290 32.89 1.83 26.90
N LYS A 291 33.56 0.68 26.83
CA LYS A 291 34.37 0.08 27.88
C LYS A 291 35.55 0.98 28.24
N GLY A 292 35.40 1.71 29.35
CA GLY A 292 36.42 2.61 29.90
C GLY A 292 36.12 4.10 29.74
N ILE A 293 35.03 4.47 29.05
CA ILE A 293 34.55 5.87 28.96
C ILE A 293 33.55 6.16 30.09
N PHE A 294 32.72 5.18 30.45
CA PHE A 294 31.76 5.30 31.55
C PHE A 294 32.31 4.71 32.85
N ASP A 295 32.57 5.56 33.84
CA ASP A 295 32.78 5.16 35.23
C ASP A 295 31.42 5.08 35.92
N CYS A 296 30.75 3.92 35.87
CA CYS A 296 29.51 3.68 36.63
C CYS A 296 29.82 3.51 38.14
N THR A 297 30.48 4.49 38.77
CA THR A 297 30.60 4.56 40.23
C THR A 297 29.34 5.17 40.83
N CYS A 298 28.37 4.33 41.17
CA CYS A 298 27.16 4.76 41.87
C CYS A 298 27.47 5.52 43.15
N PHE A 299 26.81 6.65 43.34
CA PHE A 299 26.94 7.46 44.54
C PHE A 299 26.59 6.64 45.78
N ARG A 300 27.58 6.40 46.64
CA ARG A 300 27.39 5.78 47.95
C ARG A 300 27.20 6.89 48.98
N VAL A 301 26.04 6.93 49.63
CA VAL A 301 25.78 7.87 50.73
C VAL A 301 26.87 7.67 51.80
N PRO A 302 27.68 8.69 52.12
CA PRO A 302 28.65 8.59 53.19
C PRO A 302 27.93 8.36 54.52
N GLY A 303 28.36 7.37 55.31
CA GLY A 303 27.74 7.04 56.61
C GLY A 303 27.84 8.14 57.68
N LYS A 304 28.42 9.31 57.36
CA LYS A 304 28.48 10.50 58.22
C LYS A 304 28.37 11.76 57.36
N ALA A 305 27.47 12.67 57.77
CA ALA A 305 27.31 13.97 57.12
C ALA A 305 28.60 14.78 57.20
N GLN A 306 29.04 15.37 56.08
CA GLN A 306 30.27 16.16 55.98
C GLN A 306 30.13 17.62 56.44
N PHE A 307 28.96 17.99 56.94
CA PHE A 307 28.72 19.30 57.56
C PHE A 307 28.30 19.11 59.02
N PRO A 308 29.04 19.66 60.01
CA PRO A 308 28.54 19.72 61.36
C PRO A 308 27.28 20.60 61.35
N GLY A 309 26.14 20.03 61.74
CA GLY A 309 24.91 20.79 61.95
C GLY A 309 25.12 21.92 62.97
N PRO A 310 24.30 22.99 62.92
CA PRO A 310 24.49 24.16 63.76
C PRO A 310 24.47 23.76 65.25
N GLN A 311 25.47 24.24 66.00
CA GLN A 311 25.56 24.01 67.44
C GLN A 311 24.29 24.53 68.12
N SER A 312 23.56 23.62 68.74
CA SER A 312 22.40 23.92 69.59
C SER A 312 22.81 24.85 70.74
N ILE A 313 22.19 26.03 70.77
CA ILE A 313 22.25 26.96 71.92
C ILE A 313 21.62 26.25 73.12
N VAL A 314 22.43 26.02 74.15
CA VAL A 314 21.99 25.48 75.43
C VAL A 314 21.35 26.60 76.25
N PHE A 315 20.06 26.50 76.55
CA PHE A 315 19.45 27.28 77.63
C PHE A 315 19.59 26.49 78.94
N SER A 316 20.31 27.05 79.90
CA SER A 316 20.36 26.54 81.28
C SER A 316 19.09 26.97 82.01
N SER A 317 18.37 25.97 82.52
CA SER A 317 17.43 25.93 83.67
C SER A 317 16.68 27.22 84.05
#